data_AF-A0A965C6Z1-F1
#
_entry.id   AF-A0A965C6Z1-F1
#
_cell.length_a   1.000
_cell.length_b   1.000
_cell.length_c   1.000
_cell.angle_alpha   90.00
_cell.angle_beta   90.00
_cell.angle_gamma   90.00
#
_symmetry.space_group_name_H-M   'P 1'
#
loop_
_entity.id
_entity.type
_entity.pdbx_description
1 polymer ?
#
loop_
_entity_poly.entity_id
_entity_poly.type
_entity_poly.pdbx_seq_one_letter_code
_entity_poly.pdbx_strand_id
1 'polypeptide(L)'
;PHGRPRVWRVGEPFEDMANKFLPKAKSMLPGQAWLMHKLGITKRERTPYDQLMLQLHDLVKADMDYQRNAPQQTVHLMPGTTWIVFSDQVLHAVMSGQHMMEQTFHLPANALYRPETAPLKVLERMTGQTLIA
;
A
#
# COMPACT_ATOMS: atom_id res chain seq x y z
N PRO A 1 -21.46 18.96 1.72
CA PRO A 1 -22.75 19.69 1.84
C PRO A 1 -23.78 19.10 2.83
N HIS A 2 -23.79 17.80 3.17
CA HIS A 2 -24.85 17.19 4.02
C HIS A 2 -24.39 16.69 5.39
N GLY A 3 -23.27 17.18 5.92
CA GLY A 3 -22.78 16.79 7.25
C GLY A 3 -22.32 15.33 7.41
N ARG A 4 -22.35 14.52 6.34
CA ARG A 4 -22.02 13.08 6.39
C ARG A 4 -20.50 12.87 6.45
N PRO A 5 -19.99 12.03 7.36
CA PRO A 5 -18.57 11.72 7.45
C PRO A 5 -18.10 10.87 6.28
N ARG A 6 -16.79 10.89 6.02
CA ARG A 6 -16.11 9.85 5.25
C ARG A 6 -15.62 8.79 6.24
N VAL A 7 -16.15 7.57 6.12
CA VAL A 7 -15.89 6.48 7.06
C VAL A 7 -14.75 5.63 6.52
N TRP A 8 -13.67 5.55 7.28
CA TRP A 8 -12.52 4.71 6.96
C TRP A 8 -12.44 3.55 7.94
N ARG A 9 -11.83 2.45 7.48
CA ARG A 9 -11.24 1.43 8.35
C ARG A 9 -9.73 1.49 8.17
N VAL A 10 -9.02 1.60 9.28
CA VAL A 10 -7.56 1.58 9.35
C VAL A 10 -7.15 0.23 9.90
N GLY A 11 -6.32 -0.50 9.17
CA GLY A 11 -5.90 -1.86 9.52
C GLY A 11 -4.71 -1.89 10.49
N GLU A 12 -4.21 -3.10 10.70
CA GLU A 12 -2.98 -3.39 11.46
C GLU A 12 -1.73 -2.75 10.80
N PRO A 13 -0.60 -2.67 11.53
CA PRO A 13 0.67 -2.18 10.97
C PRO A 13 1.09 -2.91 9.69
N PHE A 14 1.78 -2.17 8.81
CA PHE A 14 2.24 -2.68 7.51
C PHE A 14 3.06 -3.97 7.63
N GLU A 15 3.98 -4.02 8.59
CA GLU A 15 4.89 -5.15 8.79
C GLU A 15 4.13 -6.42 9.22
N ASP A 16 3.07 -6.28 10.01
CA ASP A 16 2.23 -7.41 10.45
C ASP A 16 1.45 -7.99 9.28
N MET A 17 0.89 -7.13 8.41
CA MET A 17 0.28 -7.55 7.16
C MET A 17 1.32 -8.21 6.24
N ALA A 18 2.47 -7.58 6.04
CA ALA A 18 3.51 -8.09 5.15
C ALA A 18 3.99 -9.48 5.61
N ASN A 19 4.17 -9.70 6.92
CA ASN A 19 4.56 -11.01 7.47
C ASN A 19 3.58 -12.14 7.07
N LYS A 20 2.27 -11.84 7.00
CA LYS A 20 1.23 -12.82 6.65
C LYS A 20 1.19 -13.14 5.16
N PHE A 21 1.44 -12.15 4.30
CA PHE A 21 1.21 -12.28 2.86
C PHE A 21 2.48 -12.39 2.01
N LEU A 22 3.66 -11.99 2.53
CA LEU A 22 4.92 -12.15 1.82
C LEU A 22 5.22 -13.59 1.40
N PRO A 23 4.98 -14.62 2.23
CA PRO A 23 5.20 -16.02 1.80
C PRO A 23 4.30 -16.45 0.63
N LYS A 24 3.19 -15.76 0.40
CA LYS A 24 2.23 -16.03 -0.69
C LYS A 24 2.50 -15.16 -1.92
N ALA A 25 3.32 -14.11 -1.79
CA ALA A 25 3.58 -13.15 -2.86
C ALA A 25 4.46 -13.76 -3.95
N LYS A 26 4.11 -13.47 -5.21
CA LYS A 26 4.86 -13.96 -6.37
C LYS A 26 5.92 -12.95 -6.82
N SER A 27 7.17 -13.39 -6.86
CA SER A 27 8.23 -12.63 -7.51
C SER A 27 7.96 -12.44 -9.00
N MET A 28 8.54 -11.39 -9.57
CA MET A 28 8.50 -11.14 -11.00
C MET A 28 9.39 -12.14 -11.75
N LEU A 29 8.94 -12.61 -12.92
CA LEU A 29 9.79 -13.45 -13.78
C LEU A 29 10.87 -12.60 -14.47
N PRO A 30 12.06 -13.16 -14.74
CA PRO A 30 13.09 -12.46 -15.51
C PRO A 30 12.55 -11.98 -16.87
N GLY A 31 12.78 -10.70 -17.20
CA GLY A 31 12.31 -10.08 -18.45
C GLY A 31 10.83 -9.66 -18.48
N GLN A 32 10.03 -10.01 -17.48
CA GLN A 32 8.61 -9.65 -17.42
C GLN A 32 8.39 -8.13 -17.34
N ALA A 33 9.17 -7.42 -16.51
CA ALA A 33 9.10 -5.94 -16.41
C ALA A 33 9.35 -5.26 -17.75
N TRP A 34 10.39 -5.69 -18.45
CA TRP A 34 10.76 -5.16 -19.76
C TRP A 34 9.65 -5.43 -20.79
N LEU A 35 9.10 -6.64 -20.82
CA LEU A 35 8.01 -6.99 -21.75
C LEU A 35 6.75 -6.17 -21.47
N MET A 36 6.35 -6.02 -20.21
CA MET A 36 5.20 -5.19 -19.82
C MET A 36 5.38 -3.72 -20.24
N HIS A 37 6.59 -3.19 -20.07
CA HIS A 37 6.91 -1.83 -20.49
C HIS A 37 6.90 -1.68 -22.02
N LYS A 38 7.50 -2.62 -22.76
CA LYS A 38 7.51 -2.61 -24.23
C LYS A 38 6.12 -2.74 -24.84
N LEU A 39 5.23 -3.49 -24.21
CA LEU A 39 3.83 -3.61 -24.61
C LEU A 39 2.96 -2.43 -24.14
N GLY A 40 3.52 -1.44 -23.44
CA GLY A 40 2.78 -0.27 -22.96
C GLY A 40 1.80 -0.56 -21.81
N ILE A 41 1.88 -1.74 -21.19
CA ILE A 41 1.05 -2.13 -20.04
C ILE A 41 1.43 -1.30 -18.81
N THR A 42 2.72 -1.00 -18.65
CA THR A 42 3.25 -0.17 -17.56
C THR A 42 3.92 1.07 -18.14
N LYS A 43 3.69 2.24 -17.51
CA LYS A 43 4.30 3.53 -17.93
C LYS A 43 5.83 3.56 -17.80
N ARG A 44 6.39 2.70 -16.94
CA ARG A 44 7.82 2.49 -16.70
C ARG A 44 8.06 1.00 -16.50
N GLU A 45 9.32 0.60 -16.51
CA GLU A 45 9.69 -0.75 -16.06
C GLU A 45 9.34 -0.92 -14.59
N ARG A 46 8.61 -1.99 -14.27
CA ARG A 46 8.16 -2.29 -12.92
C ARG A 46 9.35 -2.75 -12.07
N THR A 47 9.55 -2.15 -10.91
CA THR A 47 10.59 -2.59 -9.97
C THR A 47 10.16 -3.84 -9.20
N PRO A 48 11.11 -4.62 -8.62
CA PRO A 48 10.79 -5.68 -7.66
C PRO A 48 9.92 -5.19 -6.49
N TYR A 49 10.20 -3.97 -5.99
CA TYR A 49 9.37 -3.33 -4.96
C TYR A 49 7.92 -3.13 -5.43
N ASP A 50 7.71 -2.54 -6.61
CA ASP A 50 6.36 -2.29 -7.15
C ASP A 50 5.59 -3.60 -7.37
N GLN A 51 6.27 -4.65 -7.84
CA GLN A 51 5.68 -5.97 -8.00
C GLN A 51 5.22 -6.53 -6.65
N LEU A 52 6.07 -6.44 -5.63
CA LEU A 52 5.77 -6.99 -4.32
C LEU A 52 4.62 -6.23 -3.65
N MET A 53 4.63 -4.90 -3.72
CA MET A 53 3.53 -4.06 -3.25
C MET A 53 2.21 -4.40 -3.92
N LEU A 54 2.22 -4.62 -5.24
CA LEU A 54 1.03 -5.03 -5.99
C LEU A 54 0.53 -6.42 -5.54
N GLN A 55 1.43 -7.39 -5.38
CA GLN A 55 1.07 -8.72 -4.91
C GLN A 55 0.48 -8.70 -3.50
N LEU A 56 1.08 -7.95 -2.58
CA LEU A 56 0.55 -7.79 -1.22
C LEU A 56 -0.84 -7.17 -1.25
N HIS A 57 -1.03 -6.10 -2.03
CA HIS A 57 -2.32 -5.44 -2.19
C HIS A 57 -3.40 -6.41 -2.71
N ASP A 58 -3.09 -7.18 -3.75
CA ASP A 58 -4.06 -8.10 -4.37
C ASP A 58 -4.37 -9.29 -3.46
N LEU A 59 -3.36 -9.86 -2.79
CA LEU A 59 -3.54 -10.95 -1.84
C LEU A 59 -4.37 -10.54 -0.63
N VAL A 60 -4.09 -9.37 -0.05
CA VAL A 60 -4.86 -8.82 1.07
C VAL A 60 -6.32 -8.62 0.69
N LYS A 61 -6.58 -8.11 -0.53
CA LYS A 61 -7.95 -7.89 -1.01
C LYS A 61 -8.69 -9.18 -1.34
N ALA A 62 -7.98 -10.21 -1.79
CA ALA A 62 -8.56 -11.51 -2.12
C ALA A 62 -8.87 -12.37 -0.88
N ASP A 63 -8.19 -12.12 0.25
CA ASP A 63 -8.36 -12.89 1.49
C ASP A 63 -9.55 -12.36 2.31
N MET A 64 -10.73 -12.96 2.10
CA MET A 64 -11.97 -12.55 2.76
C MET A 64 -11.96 -12.76 4.28
N ASP A 65 -11.26 -13.79 4.76
CA ASP A 65 -11.14 -14.07 6.19
C ASP A 65 -10.30 -12.98 6.87
N TYR A 66 -9.20 -12.56 6.22
CA TYR A 66 -8.41 -11.42 6.66
C TYR A 66 -9.23 -10.12 6.63
N GLN A 67 -9.94 -9.82 5.55
CA GLN A 67 -10.80 -8.62 5.45
C GLN A 67 -11.85 -8.54 6.56
N ARG A 68 -12.35 -9.70 7.03
CA ARG A 68 -13.36 -9.77 8.09
C ARG A 68 -12.75 -9.67 9.49
N ASN A 69 -11.65 -10.38 9.74
CA ASN A 69 -11.18 -10.66 11.09
C ASN A 69 -9.89 -9.93 11.48
N ALA A 70 -9.18 -9.30 10.55
CA ALA A 70 -7.96 -8.58 10.86
C ALA A 70 -8.23 -7.40 11.82
N PRO A 71 -7.26 -7.06 12.69
CA PRO A 71 -7.36 -5.87 13.54
C PRO A 71 -7.60 -4.63 12.69
N GLN A 72 -8.68 -3.91 12.99
CA GLN A 72 -9.05 -2.71 12.27
C GLN A 72 -9.83 -1.74 13.17
N GLN A 73 -9.61 -0.45 12.95
CA GLN A 73 -10.30 0.63 13.64
C GLN A 73 -11.14 1.44 12.66
N THR A 74 -12.41 1.67 13.00
CA THR A 74 -13.27 2.58 12.24
C THR A 74 -12.95 4.02 12.62
N VAL A 75 -12.69 4.87 11.63
CA VAL A 75 -12.40 6.29 11.78
C VAL A 75 -13.43 7.10 11.00
N HIS A 76 -14.08 8.05 11.68
CA HIS A 76 -15.04 8.96 11.08
C HIS A 76 -14.38 10.30 10.79
N LEU A 77 -14.10 10.57 9.52
CA LEU A 77 -13.53 11.85 9.08
C LEU A 77 -14.69 12.82 8.79
N MET A 78 -14.90 13.77 9.71
CA MET A 78 -16.01 14.72 9.61
C MET A 78 -15.79 15.73 8.48
N PRO A 79 -16.85 16.26 7.84
CA PRO A 79 -16.72 17.32 6.85
C PRO A 79 -15.94 18.52 7.37
N GLY A 80 -15.11 19.12 6.51
CA GLY A 80 -14.22 20.24 6.89
C GLY A 80 -12.92 19.80 7.57
N THR A 81 -12.73 18.51 7.80
CA THR A 81 -11.47 17.96 8.33
C THR A 81 -10.48 17.67 7.21
N THR A 82 -9.19 17.85 7.50
CA THR A 82 -8.07 17.40 6.67
C THR A 82 -7.27 16.34 7.41
N TRP A 83 -6.78 15.35 6.68
CA TRP A 83 -5.88 14.32 7.19
C TRP A 83 -4.71 14.13 6.22
N ILE A 84 -3.62 13.58 6.74
CA ILE A 84 -2.40 13.27 5.98
C ILE A 84 -2.04 11.83 6.31
N VAL A 85 -1.66 11.05 5.29
CA VAL A 85 -1.35 9.63 5.44
C VAL A 85 -0.33 9.18 4.40
N PHE A 86 0.60 8.31 4.81
CA PHE A 86 1.37 7.47 3.89
C PHE A 86 0.49 6.30 3.45
N SER A 87 -0.21 6.47 2.32
CA SER A 87 -1.22 5.51 1.84
C SER A 87 -0.63 4.18 1.35
N ASP A 88 0.67 4.15 1.07
CA ASP A 88 1.45 2.95 0.76
C ASP A 88 1.82 2.14 2.02
N GLN A 89 1.91 2.79 3.18
CA GLN A 89 2.23 2.15 4.46
C GLN A 89 0.97 1.81 5.28
N VAL A 90 -0.01 2.71 5.34
CA VAL A 90 -1.20 2.52 6.18
C VAL A 90 -2.22 1.68 5.43
N LEU A 91 -2.57 0.52 5.99
CA LEU A 91 -3.72 -0.26 5.52
C LEU A 91 -5.00 0.56 5.72
N HIS A 92 -5.71 0.83 4.64
CA HIS A 92 -6.93 1.63 4.71
C HIS A 92 -8.00 1.15 3.72
N ALA A 93 -9.26 1.29 4.13
CA ALA A 93 -10.42 1.07 3.28
C ALA A 93 -11.47 2.17 3.51
N VAL A 94 -12.04 2.70 2.44
CA VAL A 94 -13.13 3.68 2.52
C VAL A 94 -14.46 2.93 2.48
N MET A 95 -15.23 3.02 3.55
CA MET A 95 -16.51 2.30 3.69
C MET A 95 -17.69 3.13 3.18
N SER A 96 -17.65 4.44 3.37
CA SER A 96 -18.68 5.36 2.91
C SER A 96 -18.19 6.80 2.90
N GLY A 97 -18.95 7.69 2.26
CA GLY A 97 -18.68 9.12 2.17
C GLY A 97 -18.76 9.61 0.74
N GLN A 98 -19.04 10.90 0.58
CA GLN A 98 -19.25 11.52 -0.72
C GLN A 98 -18.57 12.88 -0.76
N HIS A 99 -17.88 13.15 -1.88
CA HIS A 99 -17.04 14.33 -2.13
C HIS A 99 -15.76 14.34 -1.27
N MET A 100 -14.61 14.29 -1.95
CA MET A 100 -13.29 14.37 -1.33
C MET A 100 -12.33 15.01 -2.33
N MET A 101 -11.48 15.91 -1.85
CA MET A 101 -10.31 16.35 -2.59
C MET A 101 -9.10 15.61 -2.01
N GLU A 102 -8.27 15.06 -2.89
CA GLU A 102 -7.04 14.36 -2.51
C GLU A 102 -5.90 14.91 -3.35
N GLN A 103 -4.72 14.97 -2.73
CA GLN A 103 -3.49 15.42 -3.38
C GLN A 103 -2.38 14.45 -2.99
N THR A 104 -1.84 13.76 -3.99
CA THR A 104 -0.73 12.85 -3.81
C THR A 104 0.59 13.64 -3.89
N PHE A 105 1.51 13.34 -2.98
CA PHE A 105 2.90 13.82 -3.01
C PHE A 105 3.84 12.62 -3.05
N HIS A 106 4.93 12.73 -3.80
CA HIS A 106 6.00 11.72 -3.81
C HIS A 106 7.15 12.19 -2.92
N LEU A 107 7.60 11.31 -2.03
CA LEU A 107 8.72 11.56 -1.13
C LEU A 107 9.73 10.40 -1.27
N PRO A 108 10.99 10.66 -1.64
CA PRO A 108 12.02 9.63 -1.66
C PRO A 108 12.22 9.01 -0.27
N ALA A 109 12.39 7.69 -0.20
CA ALA A 109 12.54 6.99 1.09
C ALA A 109 13.74 7.49 1.91
N ASN A 110 14.83 7.89 1.25
CA ASN A 110 16.02 8.46 1.89
C ASN A 110 15.82 9.89 2.43
N ALA A 111 14.71 10.55 2.08
CA ALA A 111 14.35 11.88 2.57
C ALA A 111 13.45 11.81 3.82
N LEU A 112 13.02 10.62 4.24
CA LEU A 112 12.31 10.43 5.50
C LEU A 112 13.24 10.69 6.68
N TYR A 113 12.68 11.20 7.78
CA TYR A 113 13.41 11.30 9.05
C TYR A 113 13.86 9.90 9.56
N ARG A 114 13.06 8.87 9.27
CA ARG A 114 13.35 7.46 9.57
C ARG A 114 13.19 6.60 8.31
N PRO A 115 14.21 6.57 7.43
CA PRO A 115 14.14 5.80 6.18
C PRO A 115 13.86 4.31 6.40
N GLU A 116 14.29 3.75 7.52
CA GLU A 116 14.14 2.34 7.88
C GLU A 116 12.68 1.91 8.11
N THR A 117 11.77 2.86 8.32
CA THR A 117 10.33 2.58 8.48
C THR A 117 9.57 2.62 7.16
N ALA A 118 10.21 3.04 6.06
CA ALA A 118 9.58 3.06 4.75
C ALA A 118 9.18 1.63 4.33
N PRO A 119 8.02 1.42 3.66
CA PRO A 119 7.63 0.10 3.17
C PRO A 119 8.73 -0.56 2.35
N LEU A 120 9.46 0.21 1.52
CA LEU A 120 10.64 -0.27 0.80
C LEU A 120 11.67 -0.92 1.73
N LYS A 121 12.13 -0.21 2.77
CA LYS A 121 13.17 -0.70 3.68
C LYS A 121 12.69 -1.84 4.57
N VAL A 122 11.42 -1.83 4.95
CA VAL A 122 10.78 -2.95 5.66
C VAL A 122 10.80 -4.19 4.77
N LEU A 123 10.37 -4.09 3.52
CA LEU A 123 10.35 -5.22 2.60
C LEU A 123 11.76 -5.73 2.24
N GLU A 124 12.73 -4.83 2.02
CA GLU A 124 14.13 -5.22 1.81
C GLU A 124 14.68 -6.02 3.00
N ARG A 125 14.38 -5.59 4.23
CA ARG A 125 14.78 -6.30 5.46
C ARG A 125 14.11 -7.67 5.56
N MET A 126 12.81 -7.75 5.29
CA MET A 126 12.04 -9.00 5.40
C MET A 126 12.42 -10.02 4.33
N THR A 127 12.78 -9.56 3.13
CA THR A 127 13.14 -10.42 2.00
C THR A 127 14.64 -10.72 1.91
N GLY A 128 15.49 -9.91 2.56
CA GLY A 128 16.94 -9.99 2.45
C GLY A 128 17.47 -9.57 1.07
N GLN A 129 16.69 -8.80 0.31
CA GLN A 129 17.02 -8.41 -1.07
C GLN A 129 16.94 -6.90 -1.24
N THR A 130 17.78 -6.35 -2.12
CA THR A 130 17.62 -4.98 -2.62
C THR A 130 16.47 -4.95 -3.63
N LEU A 131 15.45 -4.12 -3.40
CA LEU A 131 14.21 -4.14 -4.19
C LEU A 131 14.11 -3.00 -5.22
N ILE A 132 14.99 -2.00 -5.10
CA ILE A 132 15.20 -0.93 -6.09
C ILE A 132 16.71 -0.76 -6.26
N ALA A 133 17.19 -0.84 -7.51
CA ALA A 133 18.58 -0.62 -7.88
C ALA A 133 18.87 0.86 -8.18
#